data_AF-A0A972MCG2-F1
#
_entry.id   AF-A0A972MCG2-F1
#
_cell.length_a   1.000
_cell.length_b   1.000
_cell.length_c   1.000
_cell.angle_alpha   90.00
_cell.angle_beta   90.00
_cell.angle_gamma   90.00
#
_symmetry.space_group_name_H-M   'P 1'
#
loop_
_entity.id
_entity.type
_entity.pdbx_description
1 polymer ?
#
loop_
_entity_poly.entity_id
_entity_poly.type
_entity_poly.pdbx_seq_one_letter_code
_entity_poly.pdbx_strand_id
1 'polypeptide(L)'
;MKKNTLILLTVIFLFSILLSSKYIKFEKNSFEYAINDSTKITIKEDFKGKFPVYYSEMIIPACNTGECRLINITMFWDIYGNYLKYSVPKDAPLTKYNHKEFKKNEYLRLHKILNNPKSKYSKFTIDKLTEKQAKNKYKVDATSGSTIKLLYDAERIKGAVKTTHTLWHIANGKIKNILFKKTKNKYSNSKSKLPYDNIFTKTLNKNLIEQEESKISNNNKDVSILISNYFLRNNIKSKKSKKFLKQYNFIEN
;
A
#
# COMPACT_ATOMS: atom_id res chain seq x y z
N MET A 1 -4.96 -0.77 -64.94
CA MET A 1 -5.26 0.05 -63.74
C MET A 1 -6.03 -0.67 -62.61
N LYS A 2 -6.64 -1.85 -62.79
CA LYS A 2 -7.45 -2.52 -61.73
C LYS A 2 -6.64 -3.31 -60.66
N LYS A 3 -5.41 -3.72 -60.94
CA LYS A 3 -4.62 -4.61 -60.07
C LYS A 3 -4.06 -3.89 -58.83
N ASN A 4 -3.68 -2.61 -58.96
CA ASN A 4 -3.09 -1.84 -57.86
C ASN A 4 -4.13 -1.39 -56.82
N THR A 5 -5.37 -1.18 -57.23
CA THR A 5 -6.47 -0.79 -56.31
C THR A 5 -6.88 -1.93 -55.38
N LEU A 6 -6.84 -3.17 -55.87
CA LEU A 6 -7.17 -4.36 -55.09
C LEU A 6 -6.13 -4.64 -54.00
N ILE A 7 -4.85 -4.45 -54.32
CA ILE A 7 -3.74 -4.62 -53.37
C ILE A 7 -3.84 -3.55 -52.26
N LEU A 8 -4.13 -2.30 -52.61
CA LEU A 8 -4.27 -1.21 -51.64
C LEU A 8 -5.42 -1.46 -50.64
N LEU A 9 -6.57 -1.94 -51.13
CA LEU A 9 -7.72 -2.30 -50.28
C LEU A 9 -7.40 -3.46 -49.33
N THR A 10 -6.67 -4.49 -49.78
CA THR A 10 -6.26 -5.59 -48.90
C THR A 10 -5.26 -5.18 -47.82
N VAL A 11 -4.34 -4.26 -48.14
CA VAL A 11 -3.36 -3.74 -47.18
C VAL A 11 -4.06 -2.87 -46.14
N ILE A 12 -5.02 -2.03 -46.53
CA ILE A 12 -5.81 -1.21 -45.60
C ILE A 12 -6.63 -2.10 -44.66
N PHE A 13 -7.24 -3.18 -45.17
CA PHE A 13 -8.03 -4.12 -44.36
C PHE A 13 -7.16 -4.91 -43.37
N LEU A 14 -5.96 -5.35 -43.77
CA LEU A 14 -4.99 -5.98 -42.87
C LEU A 14 -4.45 -5.00 -41.82
N PHE A 15 -4.26 -3.73 -42.19
CA PHE A 15 -3.82 -2.68 -41.27
C PHE A 15 -4.89 -2.33 -40.24
N SER A 16 -6.17 -2.28 -40.63
CA SER A 16 -7.27 -2.04 -39.69
C SER A 16 -7.53 -3.23 -38.75
N ILE A 17 -7.30 -4.47 -39.19
CA ILE A 17 -7.30 -5.66 -38.30
C ILE A 17 -6.13 -5.59 -37.31
N LEU A 18 -4.96 -5.10 -37.73
CA LEU A 18 -3.81 -4.87 -36.83
C LEU A 18 -4.04 -3.71 -35.85
N LEU A 19 -4.80 -2.68 -36.23
CA LEU A 19 -5.19 -1.62 -35.30
C LEU A 19 -6.28 -2.05 -34.32
N SER A 20 -7.16 -2.99 -34.67
CA SER A 20 -8.18 -3.50 -33.74
C SER A 20 -7.61 -4.47 -32.69
N SER A 21 -6.41 -5.01 -32.87
CA SER A 21 -5.80 -5.95 -31.91
C SER A 21 -5.13 -5.28 -30.70
N LYS A 22 -5.17 -3.94 -30.60
CA LYS A 22 -4.70 -3.18 -29.44
C LYS A 22 -5.85 -2.65 -28.57
N TYR A 23 -7.06 -3.21 -28.72
CA TYR A 23 -8.11 -3.02 -27.74
C TYR A 23 -7.80 -3.84 -26.48
N ILE A 24 -7.50 -3.07 -25.44
CA ILE A 24 -7.30 -3.40 -24.02
C ILE A 24 -7.84 -4.80 -23.68
N LYS A 25 -6.91 -5.75 -23.55
CA LYS A 25 -7.14 -7.02 -22.88
C LYS A 25 -7.53 -6.68 -21.43
N PHE A 26 -8.82 -6.73 -21.11
CA PHE A 26 -9.29 -6.67 -19.72
C PHE A 26 -8.42 -7.63 -18.90
N GLU A 27 -7.61 -7.10 -17.98
CA GLU A 27 -6.74 -7.91 -17.15
C GLU A 27 -7.61 -8.84 -16.31
N LYS A 28 -7.64 -10.13 -16.69
CA LYS A 28 -8.41 -11.20 -16.03
C LYS A 28 -8.13 -11.34 -14.52
N ASN A 29 -7.12 -10.64 -14.01
CA ASN A 29 -6.67 -10.70 -12.62
C ASN A 29 -6.79 -9.35 -11.88
N SER A 30 -7.84 -8.58 -12.16
CA SER A 30 -8.16 -7.37 -11.39
C SER A 30 -9.60 -7.42 -10.86
N PHE A 31 -9.91 -6.60 -9.85
CA PHE A 31 -11.27 -6.42 -9.35
C PHE A 31 -11.45 -5.03 -8.72
N GLU A 32 -12.68 -4.54 -8.70
CA GLU A 32 -13.00 -3.26 -8.05
C GLU A 32 -13.15 -3.41 -6.53
N TYR A 33 -12.69 -2.39 -5.81
CA TYR A 33 -12.89 -2.25 -4.37
C TYR A 33 -13.38 -0.85 -4.06
N ALA A 34 -14.52 -0.74 -3.38
CA ALA A 34 -15.01 0.53 -2.85
C ALA A 34 -14.28 0.87 -1.54
N ILE A 35 -13.50 1.95 -1.54
CA ILE A 35 -12.92 2.52 -0.31
C ILE A 35 -14.05 3.11 0.54
N ASN A 36 -14.97 3.82 -0.11
CA ASN A 36 -16.18 4.42 0.44
C ASN A 36 -17.23 4.54 -0.68
N ASP A 37 -18.37 5.15 -0.38
CA ASP A 37 -19.51 5.24 -1.30
C ASP A 37 -19.19 6.03 -2.59
N SER A 38 -18.23 6.96 -2.53
CA SER A 38 -17.86 7.83 -3.66
C SER A 38 -16.56 7.42 -4.35
N THR A 39 -15.75 6.55 -3.76
CA THR A 39 -14.39 6.24 -4.21
C THR A 39 -14.22 4.74 -4.40
N LYS A 40 -14.04 4.33 -5.66
CA LYS A 40 -13.68 2.96 -6.05
C LYS A 40 -12.28 2.93 -6.62
N ILE A 41 -11.56 1.84 -6.34
CA ILE A 41 -10.22 1.58 -6.86
C ILE A 41 -10.17 0.23 -7.55
N THR A 42 -9.26 0.08 -8.49
CA THR A 42 -8.97 -1.20 -9.13
C THR A 42 -7.80 -1.88 -8.42
N ILE A 43 -8.04 -3.07 -7.90
CA ILE A 43 -7.00 -3.94 -7.33
C ILE A 43 -6.53 -4.89 -8.42
N LYS A 44 -5.23 -4.90 -8.69
CA LYS A 44 -4.57 -5.79 -9.64
C LYS A 44 -3.80 -6.88 -8.89
N GLU A 45 -3.74 -8.07 -9.48
CA GLU A 45 -2.92 -9.18 -8.99
C GLU A 45 -1.65 -9.31 -9.84
N ASP A 46 -0.49 -9.40 -9.18
CA ASP A 46 0.72 -9.89 -9.81
C ASP A 46 1.18 -11.16 -9.10
N PHE A 47 0.79 -12.30 -9.67
CA PHE A 47 1.17 -13.63 -9.17
C PHE A 47 2.23 -14.30 -10.05
N LYS A 48 2.83 -13.55 -10.99
CA LYS A 48 3.86 -14.08 -11.90
C LYS A 48 5.26 -13.90 -11.33
N GLY A 49 5.44 -12.96 -10.38
CA GLY A 49 6.70 -12.77 -9.67
C GLY A 49 7.01 -13.86 -8.64
N LYS A 50 8.27 -13.88 -8.15
CA LYS A 50 8.70 -14.78 -7.06
C LYS A 50 7.88 -14.62 -5.77
N PHE A 51 7.26 -13.45 -5.59
CA PHE A 51 6.36 -13.16 -4.48
C PHE A 51 5.02 -12.69 -5.04
N PRO A 52 3.95 -13.49 -4.96
CA PRO A 52 2.63 -13.05 -5.40
C PRO A 52 2.12 -11.90 -4.53
N VAL A 53 1.62 -10.84 -5.17
CA VAL A 53 1.13 -9.63 -4.51
C VAL A 53 -0.15 -9.12 -5.13
N TYR A 54 -0.87 -8.31 -4.36
CA TYR A 54 -1.90 -7.41 -4.86
C TYR A 54 -1.36 -5.98 -4.85
N TYR A 55 -1.81 -5.16 -5.80
CA TYR A 55 -1.49 -3.73 -5.81
C TYR A 55 -2.61 -2.88 -6.38
N SER A 56 -2.61 -1.60 -6.04
CA SER A 56 -3.52 -0.62 -6.62
C SER A 56 -2.82 0.71 -6.77
N GLU A 57 -2.98 1.30 -7.96
CA GLU A 57 -2.62 2.69 -8.26
C GLU A 57 -3.87 3.54 -8.06
N MET A 58 -3.76 4.59 -7.24
CA MET A 58 -4.91 5.31 -6.73
C MET A 58 -4.65 6.82 -6.76
N ILE A 59 -5.65 7.56 -7.26
CA ILE A 59 -5.75 9.01 -7.10
C ILE A 59 -6.99 9.28 -6.24
N ILE A 60 -6.78 9.65 -4.97
CA ILE A 60 -7.86 9.75 -3.98
C ILE A 60 -7.83 11.08 -3.24
N PRO A 61 -8.99 11.59 -2.78
CA PRO A 61 -9.02 12.74 -1.88
C PRO A 61 -8.38 12.37 -0.55
N ALA A 62 -7.50 13.24 -0.03
CA ALA A 62 -6.93 13.05 1.30
C ALA A 62 -7.94 13.35 2.43
N CYS A 63 -8.95 14.18 2.13
CA CYS A 63 -10.00 14.59 3.05
C CYS A 63 -11.32 14.85 2.32
N ASN A 64 -12.44 14.78 3.06
CA ASN A 64 -13.79 14.92 2.51
C ASN A 64 -14.19 16.38 2.19
N THR A 65 -13.35 17.37 2.54
CA THR A 65 -13.69 18.81 2.41
C THR A 65 -13.20 19.43 1.10
N GLY A 66 -12.49 18.68 0.24
CA GLY A 66 -11.97 19.18 -1.04
C GLY A 66 -10.77 20.13 -0.96
N GLU A 67 -10.44 20.62 0.23
CA GLU A 67 -9.30 21.54 0.48
C GLU A 67 -7.93 20.83 0.35
N CYS A 68 -7.91 19.51 0.49
CA CYS A 68 -6.68 18.72 0.40
C CYS A 68 -6.35 18.39 -1.06
N ARG A 69 -5.07 18.47 -1.42
CA ARG A 69 -4.58 17.92 -2.69
C ARG A 69 -4.87 16.42 -2.77
N LEU A 70 -5.17 15.96 -3.98
CA LEU A 70 -5.32 14.54 -4.27
C LEU A 70 -4.01 13.80 -3.96
N ILE A 71 -4.16 12.61 -3.40
CA ILE A 71 -3.05 11.69 -3.14
C ILE A 71 -2.88 10.83 -4.37
N ASN A 72 -1.71 10.88 -5.01
CA ASN A 72 -1.28 9.92 -6.02
C ASN A 72 -0.36 8.89 -5.37
N ILE A 73 -0.82 7.64 -5.25
CA ILE A 73 -0.11 6.60 -4.52
C ILE A 73 -0.37 5.21 -5.12
N THR A 74 0.67 4.38 -5.13
CA THR A 74 0.52 2.93 -5.35
C THR A 74 0.70 2.21 -4.03
N MET A 75 -0.23 1.32 -3.66
CA MET A 75 -0.11 0.46 -2.49
C MET A 75 -0.01 -1.00 -2.88
N PHE A 76 0.69 -1.78 -2.05
CA PHE A 76 0.94 -3.20 -2.26
C PHE A 76 0.56 -4.00 -1.03
N TRP A 77 0.00 -5.18 -1.23
CA TRP A 77 -0.37 -6.15 -0.19
C TRP A 77 0.14 -7.54 -0.54
N ASP A 78 0.43 -8.35 0.48
CA ASP A 78 0.68 -9.78 0.30
C ASP A 78 -0.63 -10.54 0.02
N ILE A 79 -0.51 -11.84 -0.25
CA ILE A 79 -1.69 -12.68 -0.54
C ILE A 79 -2.60 -12.91 0.69
N TYR A 80 -2.17 -12.52 1.89
CA TYR A 80 -2.97 -12.54 3.11
C TYR A 80 -3.65 -11.20 3.39
N GLY A 81 -3.51 -10.22 2.48
CA GLY A 81 -4.06 -8.88 2.63
C GLY A 81 -3.28 -7.99 3.60
N ASN A 82 -2.05 -8.36 3.95
CA ASN A 82 -1.19 -7.53 4.76
C ASN A 82 -0.49 -6.49 3.90
N TYR A 83 -0.53 -5.23 4.32
CA TYR A 83 0.20 -4.13 3.67
C TYR A 83 1.72 -4.41 3.57
N LEU A 84 2.32 -4.18 2.40
CA LEU A 84 3.75 -4.39 2.16
C LEU A 84 4.52 -3.08 2.01
N LYS A 85 4.08 -2.21 1.11
CA LYS A 85 4.77 -0.95 0.80
C LYS A 85 3.80 0.00 0.08
N TYR A 86 4.25 1.24 -0.07
CA TYR A 86 3.68 2.16 -1.03
C TYR A 86 4.78 2.80 -1.88
N SER A 87 4.40 3.36 -3.01
CA SER A 87 5.23 4.26 -3.82
C SER A 87 4.43 5.52 -4.17
N VAL A 88 5.13 6.64 -4.23
CA VAL A 88 4.57 7.95 -4.59
C VAL A 88 5.40 8.49 -5.75
N PRO A 89 4.78 8.98 -6.85
CA PRO A 89 5.50 9.60 -7.95
C PRO A 89 6.29 10.83 -7.49
N LYS A 90 7.46 11.06 -8.07
CA LYS A 90 8.33 12.18 -7.67
C LYS A 90 7.71 13.55 -7.97
N ASP A 91 6.92 13.61 -9.03
CA ASP A 91 6.17 14.77 -9.52
C ASP A 91 4.85 15.00 -8.78
N ALA A 92 4.43 14.06 -7.92
CA ALA A 92 3.21 14.17 -7.11
C ALA A 92 3.47 13.79 -5.64
N PRO A 93 4.30 14.55 -4.90
CA PRO A 93 4.61 14.26 -3.52
C PRO A 93 3.37 14.35 -2.61
N LEU A 94 3.39 13.60 -1.51
CA LEU A 94 2.34 13.72 -0.50
C LEU A 94 2.44 15.08 0.16
N THR A 95 1.30 15.74 0.32
CA THR A 95 1.23 17.04 1.01
C THR A 95 0.52 16.94 2.34
N LYS A 96 0.94 17.81 3.25
CA LYS A 96 0.37 18.10 4.56
C LYS A 96 -0.48 19.36 4.45
N TYR A 97 -1.02 19.79 5.58
CA TYR A 97 -1.67 21.09 5.75
C TYR A 97 -0.86 22.24 5.12
N ASN A 98 -1.57 23.18 4.48
CA ASN A 98 -1.01 24.26 3.65
C ASN A 98 -0.11 23.76 2.50
N HIS A 99 -0.46 22.62 1.91
CA HIS A 99 0.24 22.02 0.76
C HIS A 99 1.74 21.76 0.96
N LYS A 100 2.20 21.71 2.22
CA LYS A 100 3.62 21.44 2.52
C LYS A 100 3.94 19.99 2.24
N GLU A 101 4.97 19.74 1.44
CA GLU A 101 5.39 18.38 1.12
C GLU A 101 5.84 17.58 2.34
N PHE A 102 5.71 16.27 2.24
CA PHE A 102 6.29 15.32 3.18
C PHE A 102 7.81 15.36 3.08
N LYS A 103 8.47 15.38 4.23
CA LYS A 103 9.91 15.15 4.36
C LYS A 103 10.20 13.65 4.29
N LYS A 104 11.44 13.28 3.95
CA LYS A 104 11.90 11.88 3.89
C LYS A 104 11.51 11.09 5.16
N ASN A 105 11.68 11.69 6.33
CA ASN A 105 11.38 11.04 7.60
C ASN A 105 9.88 10.86 7.87
N GLU A 106 9.04 11.72 7.32
CA GLU A 106 7.59 11.60 7.39
C GLU A 106 7.10 10.46 6.51
N TYR A 107 7.73 10.21 5.36
CA TYR A 107 7.48 8.99 4.57
C TYR A 107 7.84 7.71 5.34
N LEU A 108 9.00 7.68 6.01
CA LEU A 108 9.38 6.54 6.85
C LEU A 108 8.39 6.34 8.01
N ARG A 109 7.96 7.43 8.64
CA ARG A 109 6.96 7.38 9.71
C ARG A 109 5.62 6.90 9.19
N LEU A 110 5.17 7.36 8.02
CA LEU A 110 3.95 6.88 7.36
C LEU A 110 4.04 5.37 7.12
N HIS A 111 5.15 4.90 6.56
CA HIS A 111 5.36 3.48 6.32
C HIS A 111 5.24 2.64 7.60
N LYS A 112 5.85 3.09 8.71
CA LYS A 112 5.71 2.43 10.02
C LYS A 112 4.26 2.39 10.52
N ILE A 113 3.52 3.48 10.36
CA ILE A 113 2.11 3.57 10.77
C ILE A 113 1.26 2.59 9.94
N LEU A 114 1.40 2.61 8.62
CA LEU A 114 0.66 1.73 7.70
C LEU A 114 0.98 0.26 7.94
N ASN A 115 2.22 -0.06 8.33
CA ASN A 115 2.64 -1.41 8.65
C ASN A 115 2.24 -1.86 10.08
N ASN A 116 1.66 -0.97 10.90
CA ASN A 116 1.13 -1.30 12.21
C ASN A 116 -0.41 -1.47 12.18
N PRO A 117 -0.94 -2.71 12.13
CA PRO A 117 -2.38 -2.95 12.16
C PRO A 117 -3.03 -2.61 13.50
N LYS A 118 -2.23 -2.38 14.56
CA LYS A 118 -2.69 -1.93 15.88
C LYS A 118 -2.53 -0.41 16.07
N SER A 119 -2.28 0.34 14.99
CA SER A 119 -2.12 1.79 15.09
C SER A 119 -3.36 2.44 15.71
N LYS A 120 -3.12 3.54 16.42
CA LYS A 120 -4.18 4.35 17.04
C LYS A 120 -5.19 4.87 16.00
N TYR A 121 -4.78 5.05 14.74
CA TYR A 121 -5.67 5.46 13.64
C TYR A 121 -6.90 4.54 13.47
N SER A 122 -6.79 3.26 13.84
CA SER A 122 -7.91 2.30 13.83
C SER A 122 -9.13 2.71 14.65
N LYS A 123 -8.94 3.55 15.68
CA LYS A 123 -9.97 3.89 16.67
C LYS A 123 -10.75 5.16 16.33
N PHE A 124 -10.38 5.86 15.26
CA PHE A 124 -10.96 7.16 14.93
C PHE A 124 -11.73 7.11 13.61
N THR A 125 -12.83 7.86 13.54
CA THR A 125 -13.45 8.21 12.27
C THR A 125 -12.79 9.47 11.72
N ILE A 126 -12.80 9.66 10.40
CA ILE A 126 -12.14 10.79 9.75
C ILE A 126 -12.71 12.14 10.23
N ASP A 127 -14.02 12.20 10.54
CA ASP A 127 -14.71 13.42 11.00
C ASP A 127 -14.27 13.84 12.41
N LYS A 128 -13.80 12.90 13.23
CA LYS A 128 -13.23 13.20 14.56
C LYS A 128 -11.81 13.79 14.47
N LEU A 129 -11.23 13.86 13.28
CA LEU A 129 -9.87 14.37 13.05
C LEU A 129 -9.94 15.80 12.49
N THR A 130 -9.67 16.80 13.34
CA THR A 130 -9.58 18.19 12.87
C THR A 130 -8.14 18.62 12.62
N GLU A 131 -7.95 19.54 11.67
CA GLU A 131 -6.64 20.15 11.40
C GLU A 131 -6.24 21.19 12.46
N LYS A 132 -7.23 21.78 13.15
CA LYS A 132 -7.02 22.70 14.28
C LYS A 132 -6.31 21.98 15.44
N GLN A 133 -6.58 20.69 15.64
CA GLN A 133 -5.86 19.82 16.58
C GLN A 133 -4.44 19.44 16.09
N ALA A 134 -4.13 19.61 14.79
CA ALA A 134 -2.80 19.40 14.23
C ALA A 134 -1.83 20.60 14.44
N LYS A 135 -2.35 21.78 14.83
CA LYS A 135 -1.58 23.05 14.91
C LYS A 135 -0.93 23.37 16.27
N ASN A 136 -1.09 22.55 17.33
CA ASN A 136 -0.62 22.80 18.72
C ASN A 136 -1.35 23.95 19.46
N LYS A 137 -2.65 23.78 19.78
CA LYS A 137 -3.28 24.41 20.96
C LYS A 137 -4.47 23.55 21.36
N TYR A 138 -4.28 22.67 22.34
CA TYR A 138 -5.39 22.00 23.01
C TYR A 138 -6.02 23.01 23.98
N LYS A 139 -7.02 23.77 23.53
CA LYS A 139 -8.04 24.27 24.46
C LYS A 139 -9.08 23.16 24.55
N VAL A 140 -9.18 22.60 25.75
CA VAL A 140 -9.84 21.33 26.05
C VAL A 140 -11.31 21.60 26.34
N ASP A 141 -12.21 21.02 25.54
CA ASP A 141 -13.54 20.66 26.04
C ASP A 141 -13.47 19.22 26.57
N ALA A 142 -13.91 19.05 27.82
CA ALA A 142 -13.51 17.97 28.73
C ALA A 142 -13.90 16.54 28.30
N THR A 143 -14.76 16.37 27.29
CA THR A 143 -15.26 15.05 26.88
C THR A 143 -14.60 14.48 25.61
N SER A 144 -14.02 15.31 24.74
CA SER A 144 -13.46 14.90 23.45
C SER A 144 -11.93 15.02 23.35
N GLY A 145 -11.28 15.67 24.32
CA GLY A 145 -9.84 15.95 24.31
C GLY A 145 -8.92 14.74 24.63
N SER A 146 -9.33 13.83 25.51
CA SER A 146 -8.44 12.78 26.04
C SER A 146 -8.08 11.71 24.99
N THR A 147 -9.09 11.22 24.25
CA THR A 147 -8.89 10.18 23.23
C THR A 147 -8.10 10.69 22.04
N ILE A 148 -8.28 11.95 21.67
CA ILE A 148 -7.58 12.58 20.56
C ILE A 148 -6.10 12.82 20.92
N LYS A 149 -5.81 13.33 22.13
CA LYS A 149 -4.44 13.51 22.65
C LYS A 149 -3.59 12.24 22.52
N LEU A 150 -4.19 11.07 22.73
CA LEU A 150 -3.52 9.77 22.57
C LEU A 150 -2.97 9.53 21.15
N LEU A 151 -3.68 9.91 20.09
CA LEU A 151 -3.18 9.82 18.70
C LEU A 151 -2.00 10.77 18.45
N TYR A 152 -2.12 11.96 19.05
CA TYR A 152 -1.24 13.09 18.83
C TYR A 152 0.13 12.96 19.50
N ASP A 153 0.22 12.23 20.62
CA ASP A 153 1.45 12.13 21.43
C ASP A 153 2.45 11.05 20.95
N ALA A 154 2.05 10.10 20.09
CA ALA A 154 2.93 8.96 19.75
C ALA A 154 3.11 8.69 18.24
N GLU A 155 2.05 8.74 17.43
CA GLU A 155 2.08 8.20 16.05
C GLU A 155 1.86 9.26 14.96
N ARG A 156 1.61 10.52 15.30
CA ARG A 156 1.24 11.56 14.32
C ARG A 156 2.40 12.02 13.40
N ILE A 157 2.06 12.21 12.11
CA ILE A 157 2.76 13.14 11.20
C ILE A 157 2.06 14.52 11.27
N LYS A 158 2.78 15.55 11.75
CA LYS A 158 2.20 16.88 12.03
C LYS A 158 1.64 17.47 10.74
N GLY A 159 0.37 17.87 10.76
CA GLY A 159 -0.32 18.41 9.58
C GLY A 159 -0.78 17.38 8.55
N ALA A 160 -0.66 16.07 8.81
CA ALA A 160 -1.06 15.02 7.88
C ALA A 160 -2.01 13.98 8.49
N VAL A 161 -2.77 14.36 9.52
CA VAL A 161 -3.56 13.40 10.32
C VAL A 161 -4.64 12.74 9.48
N LYS A 162 -5.39 13.50 8.67
CA LYS A 162 -6.42 12.97 7.76
C LYS A 162 -5.79 12.10 6.66
N THR A 163 -4.76 12.58 5.96
CA THR A 163 -3.98 11.79 4.98
C THR A 163 -3.52 10.45 5.55
N THR A 164 -2.91 10.47 6.74
CA THR A 164 -2.40 9.25 7.40
C THR A 164 -3.52 8.31 7.78
N HIS A 165 -4.64 8.83 8.28
CA HIS A 165 -5.84 8.05 8.61
C HIS A 165 -6.41 7.35 7.38
N THR A 166 -6.67 8.10 6.31
CA THR A 166 -7.19 7.58 5.04
C THR A 166 -6.31 6.45 4.52
N LEU A 167 -5.00 6.68 4.42
CA LEU A 167 -4.05 5.68 3.93
C LEU A 167 -3.97 4.45 4.85
N TRP A 168 -4.07 4.63 6.17
CA TRP A 168 -4.08 3.52 7.11
C TRP A 168 -5.32 2.64 6.95
N HIS A 169 -6.50 3.23 6.77
CA HIS A 169 -7.74 2.48 6.56
C HIS A 169 -7.78 1.79 5.19
N ILE A 170 -7.15 2.36 4.16
CA ILE A 170 -6.95 1.66 2.89
C ILE A 170 -6.00 0.48 3.10
N ALA A 171 -4.89 0.66 3.81
CA ALA A 171 -3.90 -0.41 4.02
C ALA A 171 -4.41 -1.57 4.91
N ASN A 172 -5.18 -1.27 5.96
CA ASN A 172 -5.51 -2.22 7.04
C ASN A 172 -7.01 -2.44 7.26
N GLY A 173 -7.88 -1.75 6.53
CA GLY A 173 -9.34 -1.85 6.69
C GLY A 173 -9.93 -3.11 6.06
N LYS A 174 -11.14 -2.97 5.51
CA LYS A 174 -11.90 -4.10 4.94
C LYS A 174 -11.16 -4.83 3.81
N ILE A 175 -10.25 -4.13 3.11
CA ILE A 175 -9.47 -4.70 2.01
C ILE A 175 -8.72 -5.97 2.43
N LYS A 176 -8.18 -6.02 3.65
CA LYS A 176 -7.38 -7.15 4.13
C LYS A 176 -8.16 -8.47 4.04
N ASN A 177 -9.41 -8.46 4.53
CA ASN A 177 -10.26 -9.63 4.53
C ASN A 177 -10.72 -10.02 3.12
N ILE A 178 -10.93 -9.03 2.26
CA ILE A 178 -11.31 -9.24 0.85
C ILE A 178 -10.18 -9.93 0.10
N LEU A 179 -8.95 -9.41 0.22
CA LEU A 179 -7.76 -9.98 -0.40
C LEU A 179 -7.52 -11.41 0.10
N PHE A 180 -7.59 -11.62 1.41
CA PHE A 180 -7.42 -12.96 1.98
C PHE A 180 -8.48 -13.95 1.48
N LYS A 181 -9.76 -13.56 1.45
CA LYS A 181 -10.85 -14.40 0.93
C LYS A 181 -10.64 -14.73 -0.55
N LYS A 182 -10.24 -13.74 -1.35
CA LYS A 182 -9.98 -13.93 -2.78
C LYS A 182 -8.82 -14.90 -3.02
N THR A 183 -7.72 -14.73 -2.28
CA THR A 183 -6.62 -15.69 -2.29
C THR A 183 -7.09 -17.07 -1.88
N LYS A 184 -7.76 -17.21 -0.74
CA LYS A 184 -8.26 -18.50 -0.24
C LYS A 184 -9.11 -19.21 -1.31
N ASN A 185 -10.07 -18.52 -1.91
CA ASN A 185 -10.93 -19.08 -2.97
C ASN A 185 -10.11 -19.54 -4.18
N LYS A 186 -9.11 -18.76 -4.60
CA LYS A 186 -8.24 -19.11 -5.74
C LYS A 186 -7.46 -20.40 -5.50
N TYR A 187 -6.92 -20.60 -4.31
CA TYR A 187 -6.10 -21.77 -3.98
C TYR A 187 -6.91 -22.98 -3.49
N SER A 188 -8.08 -22.78 -2.87
CA SER A 188 -9.01 -23.87 -2.57
C SER A 188 -9.48 -24.59 -3.84
N ASN A 189 -9.63 -23.86 -4.95
CA ASN A 189 -10.08 -24.41 -6.22
C ASN A 189 -8.97 -25.10 -7.03
N SER A 190 -7.69 -24.93 -6.70
CA SER A 190 -6.56 -25.41 -7.51
C SER A 190 -5.85 -26.66 -6.97
N LYS A 191 -6.35 -27.31 -5.90
CA LYS A 191 -5.69 -28.42 -5.15
C LYS A 191 -4.27 -28.07 -4.61
N SER A 192 -3.73 -26.90 -4.92
CA SER A 192 -2.44 -26.42 -4.43
C SER A 192 -2.61 -25.71 -3.09
N LYS A 193 -1.79 -26.07 -2.09
CA LYS A 193 -1.67 -25.30 -0.83
C LYS A 193 -1.32 -23.84 -1.14
N LEU A 194 -1.73 -22.88 -0.31
CA LEU A 194 -1.26 -21.51 -0.50
C LEU A 194 0.27 -21.51 -0.53
N PRO A 195 0.93 -20.63 -1.31
CA PRO A 195 2.38 -20.54 -1.41
C PRO A 195 3.08 -20.35 -0.05
N TYR A 196 2.30 -20.06 0.99
CA TYR A 196 2.73 -19.76 2.35
C TYR A 196 1.98 -20.59 3.44
N ASP A 197 1.14 -21.57 3.07
CA ASP A 197 0.29 -22.29 4.05
C ASP A 197 1.03 -23.33 4.90
N ASN A 198 2.15 -23.85 4.42
CA ASN A 198 3.04 -24.60 5.31
C ASN A 198 3.97 -23.60 5.96
N ILE A 199 3.98 -23.52 7.30
CA ILE A 199 5.18 -23.14 8.06
C ILE A 199 5.59 -21.64 7.93
N PHE A 200 5.01 -20.85 7.02
CA PHE A 200 5.53 -19.54 6.63
C PHE A 200 5.18 -18.39 7.60
N THR A 201 4.06 -18.43 8.32
CA THR A 201 3.74 -17.39 9.32
C THR A 201 4.34 -17.66 10.70
N LYS A 202 4.64 -18.93 11.03
CA LYS A 202 5.17 -19.34 12.34
C LYS A 202 6.67 -19.66 12.32
N THR A 203 7.20 -20.16 11.22
CA THR A 203 8.56 -20.71 11.11
C THR A 203 9.44 -19.90 10.16
N LEU A 204 8.89 -19.13 9.20
CA LEU A 204 9.68 -18.15 8.43
C LEU A 204 10.27 -17.07 9.33
N ASN A 205 9.45 -16.63 10.29
CA ASN A 205 9.76 -15.57 11.23
C ASN A 205 10.94 -15.86 12.16
N LYS A 206 11.35 -17.13 12.28
CA LYS A 206 12.53 -17.49 13.07
C LYS A 206 13.60 -18.13 12.19
N ASN A 207 13.28 -19.22 11.50
CA ASN A 207 14.30 -20.01 10.80
C ASN A 207 14.71 -19.43 9.45
N LEU A 208 13.80 -18.83 8.67
CA LEU A 208 14.21 -18.15 7.43
C LEU A 208 14.81 -16.78 7.70
N ILE A 209 14.40 -16.09 8.77
CA ILE A 209 15.15 -14.91 9.22
C ILE A 209 16.54 -15.33 9.71
N GLU A 210 16.71 -16.36 10.54
CA GLU A 210 18.04 -16.84 10.99
C GLU A 210 18.90 -17.44 9.84
N GLN A 211 18.29 -18.14 8.87
CA GLN A 211 18.98 -18.71 7.69
C GLN A 211 19.28 -17.68 6.60
N GLU A 212 18.40 -16.71 6.36
CA GLU A 212 18.69 -15.59 5.45
C GLU A 212 19.66 -14.62 6.13
N GLU A 213 19.57 -14.42 7.44
CA GLU A 213 20.55 -13.67 8.23
C GLU A 213 21.99 -14.17 8.11
N SER A 214 22.19 -15.45 7.80
CA SER A 214 23.51 -16.05 7.50
C SER A 214 23.85 -16.09 6.01
N LYS A 215 22.87 -15.88 5.12
CA LYS A 215 23.01 -15.92 3.66
C LYS A 215 22.77 -14.57 2.94
N ILE A 216 22.57 -13.45 3.65
CA ILE A 216 22.42 -12.10 3.06
C ILE A 216 23.76 -11.66 2.45
N SER A 217 24.02 -12.21 1.28
CA SER A 217 24.83 -11.68 0.21
C SER A 217 23.86 -11.25 -0.90
N ASN A 218 23.61 -9.93 -0.94
CA ASN A 218 23.25 -9.13 -2.11
C ASN A 218 21.80 -9.17 -2.69
N ASN A 219 21.16 -7.99 -2.60
CA ASN A 219 20.34 -7.32 -3.63
C ASN A 219 18.90 -7.76 -3.96
N ASN A 220 18.26 -8.69 -3.26
CA ASN A 220 16.82 -8.91 -3.50
C ASN A 220 15.93 -7.91 -2.74
N LYS A 221 15.50 -6.85 -3.45
CA LYS A 221 14.65 -5.76 -2.90
C LYS A 221 13.35 -6.28 -2.28
N ASP A 222 12.70 -7.29 -2.86
CA ASP A 222 11.42 -7.79 -2.37
C ASP A 222 11.55 -8.54 -1.03
N VAL A 223 12.61 -9.33 -0.88
CA VAL A 223 12.95 -10.00 0.39
C VAL A 223 13.23 -8.99 1.49
N SER A 224 13.96 -7.91 1.17
CA SER A 224 14.27 -6.86 2.14
C SER A 224 13.02 -6.15 2.68
N ILE A 225 11.98 -6.00 1.84
CA ILE A 225 10.69 -5.42 2.24
C ILE A 225 9.98 -6.35 3.22
N LEU A 226 9.95 -7.66 2.95
CA LEU A 226 9.30 -8.64 3.83
C LEU A 226 9.95 -8.69 5.21
N ILE A 227 11.28 -8.77 5.26
CA ILE A 227 12.04 -8.79 6.52
C ILE A 227 11.84 -7.49 7.29
N SER A 228 11.91 -6.34 6.61
CA SER A 228 11.69 -5.03 7.24
C SER A 228 10.29 -4.91 7.81
N ASN A 229 9.28 -5.35 7.07
CA ASN A 229 7.90 -5.34 7.54
C ASN A 229 7.69 -6.25 8.73
N TYR A 230 8.33 -7.42 8.76
CA TYR A 230 8.31 -8.31 9.91
C TYR A 230 8.88 -7.65 11.16
N PHE A 231 10.06 -7.05 11.08
CA PHE A 231 10.68 -6.35 12.22
C PHE A 231 9.81 -5.23 12.74
N LEU A 232 9.23 -4.42 11.84
CA LEU A 232 8.37 -3.31 12.20
C LEU A 232 7.05 -3.77 12.85
N ARG A 233 6.38 -4.79 12.29
CA ARG A 233 5.10 -5.33 12.82
C ARG A 233 5.24 -5.92 14.21
N ASN A 234 6.35 -6.62 14.46
CA ASN A 234 6.61 -7.30 15.71
C ASN A 234 7.41 -6.45 16.70
N ASN A 235 7.67 -5.18 16.36
CA ASN A 235 8.40 -4.23 17.20
C ASN A 235 9.77 -4.79 17.67
N ILE A 236 10.48 -5.48 16.77
CA ILE A 236 11.77 -6.12 17.07
C ILE A 236 12.88 -5.06 17.11
N LYS A 237 13.47 -4.85 18.29
CA LYS A 237 14.43 -3.76 18.56
C LYS A 237 15.89 -4.20 18.71
N SER A 238 16.27 -5.37 18.18
CA SER A 238 17.63 -5.87 18.26
C SER A 238 18.63 -4.97 17.51
N LYS A 239 19.92 -5.03 17.87
CA LYS A 239 20.99 -4.29 17.15
C LYS A 239 21.00 -4.66 15.66
N LYS A 240 20.74 -5.93 15.36
CA LYS A 240 20.68 -6.49 14.01
C LYS A 240 19.49 -5.97 13.21
N SER A 241 18.28 -5.99 13.79
CA SER A 241 17.09 -5.46 13.10
C SER A 241 17.23 -3.97 12.81
N LYS A 242 17.79 -3.19 13.74
CA LYS A 242 18.09 -1.77 13.52
C LYS A 242 19.09 -1.57 12.39
N LYS A 243 20.19 -2.34 12.35
CA LYS A 243 21.18 -2.27 11.26
C LYS A 243 20.56 -2.59 9.91
N PHE A 244 19.74 -3.64 9.83
CA PHE A 244 19.04 -4.05 8.61
C PHE A 244 18.07 -2.97 8.13
N LEU A 245 17.22 -2.45 9.03
CA LEU A 245 16.27 -1.41 8.68
C LEU A 245 16.96 -0.11 8.22
N LYS A 246 18.14 0.23 8.76
CA LYS A 246 18.94 1.38 8.28
C LYS A 246 19.48 1.12 6.87
N GLN A 247 20.09 -0.06 6.65
CA GLN A 247 20.66 -0.44 5.36
C GLN A 247 19.65 -0.30 4.20
N TYR A 248 18.38 -0.65 4.45
CA TYR A 248 17.33 -0.59 3.43
C TYR A 248 16.44 0.66 3.52
N ASN A 249 16.85 1.70 4.25
CA ASN A 249 16.12 2.96 4.40
C ASN A 249 14.68 2.81 4.95
N PHE A 250 14.44 1.90 5.90
CA PHE A 250 13.16 1.77 6.61
C PHE A 250 13.13 2.53 7.94
N ILE A 251 14.30 2.89 8.49
CA ILE A 251 14.46 3.79 9.64
C ILE A 251 15.59 4.79 9.39
N GLU A 252 15.60 5.91 10.13
CA GLU A 252 16.68 6.91 10.05
C GLU A 252 18.00 6.40 10.65
N ASN A 253 19.09 7.08 10.26
CA ASN A 253 20.42 6.91 10.84
C ASN A 253 20.47 7.33 12.31
#